data_AF-A0A9D8D883-F1
#
_entry.id   AF-A0A9D8D883-F1
#
_cell.length_a   1.000
_cell.length_b   1.000
_cell.length_c   1.000
_cell.angle_alpha   90.00
_cell.angle_beta   90.00
_cell.angle_gamma   90.00
#
_symmetry.space_group_name_H-M   'P 1'
#
loop_
_entity.id
_entity.type
_entity.pdbx_description
1 polymer ?
#
loop_
_entity_poly.entity_id
_entity_poly.type
_entity_poly.pdbx_seq_one_letter_code
_entity_poly.pdbx_strand_id
1 'polypeptide(L)'
;MVAGQPRVPAWKARERGRRRGHRRAARGVAPARRCAVHPRRPHARAAVAGGRVGVHRPHHRVLDQRGRHQPGGRGPGVAASRRGGALVGDPRRGDRGGRDLPGHPYRLPRVDRGPEVPASPRTPLECRAVSRPSRIAHAAIAAAALSVAVLAGCGGTSLPDGVMAQVNGQDVTQAEVDQAINQQKQAMEQQGQTFPEAGSEEYTALQRQALAGMVFQRIVLLEARECGKPCLATPAQISRERQKIIKQNFSGDATRFKDFLEEQELTEDDVNRIIRIGIEEPRVTARVTKGITYTAAQAQKYCAANPQEFTQQATREASHILVKTEEEADRIRAMASTSNFADLAKQYSTDPGSKSQGGSLGAIQKGALVPEFEKAAFALGDGEISEPVKTQFGWHIITVKVSPARGIPCDEAEARIIRDQTAIKKNEAIQKWREKVTKKWASKTIYADSSLQPGTDTIAG
;
A
#
# COMPACT_ATOMS: atom_id res chain seq x y z
N MET A 1 -72.07 14.52 20.64
CA MET A 1 -72.90 13.40 21.15
C MET A 1 -71.93 12.27 21.52
N VAL A 2 -71.62 12.13 22.81
CA VAL A 2 -72.00 10.99 23.71
C VAL A 2 -71.30 9.67 23.30
N ALA A 3 -70.19 9.29 23.96
CA ALA A 3 -70.07 8.30 25.05
C ALA A 3 -70.25 6.83 24.60
N GLY A 4 -69.49 5.82 25.03
CA GLY A 4 -68.51 5.75 26.11
C GLY A 4 -67.75 4.40 26.14
N GLN A 5 -66.85 4.28 27.12
CA GLN A 5 -66.16 3.05 27.51
C GLN A 5 -67.08 2.12 28.33
N PRO A 6 -66.67 0.85 28.58
CA PRO A 6 -66.20 0.50 29.93
C PRO A 6 -64.96 -0.46 29.91
N ARG A 7 -63.93 -0.21 30.73
CA ARG A 7 -63.60 -0.69 32.10
C ARG A 7 -62.72 -1.97 32.19
N VAL A 8 -61.72 -1.83 33.05
CA VAL A 8 -60.59 -2.69 33.48
C VAL A 8 -61.02 -3.63 34.64
N PRO A 9 -60.20 -4.60 35.11
CA PRO A 9 -59.28 -4.35 36.25
C PRO A 9 -57.92 -5.09 36.13
N ALA A 10 -56.75 -4.49 36.39
CA ALA A 10 -56.15 -3.98 37.65
C ALA A 10 -55.80 -5.07 38.69
N TRP A 11 -54.49 -5.33 38.88
CA TRP A 11 -53.91 -5.76 40.16
C TRP A 11 -52.70 -4.87 40.53
N LYS A 12 -52.72 -4.42 41.80
CA LYS A 12 -51.76 -3.59 42.57
C LYS A 12 -50.58 -4.47 43.05
N ALA A 13 -49.41 -4.01 43.52
CA ALA A 13 -49.06 -2.94 44.48
C ALA A 13 -47.56 -2.54 44.29
N ARG A 14 -47.05 -1.30 44.46
CA ARG A 14 -46.82 -0.45 45.68
C ARG A 14 -46.16 -1.23 46.82
N GLU A 15 -45.03 -0.83 47.43
CA GLU A 15 -44.61 0.46 48.04
C GLU A 15 -43.06 0.56 48.08
N ARG A 16 -42.40 1.70 47.77
CA ARG A 16 -42.05 2.92 48.54
C ARG A 16 -41.22 2.75 49.84
N GLY A 17 -40.10 3.49 49.88
CA GLY A 17 -39.41 3.96 51.10
C GLY A 17 -37.88 4.01 50.91
N ARG A 18 -37.24 5.05 50.33
CA ARG A 18 -36.93 6.40 50.84
C ARG A 18 -36.20 6.42 52.20
N ARG A 19 -34.87 6.64 52.22
CA ARG A 19 -34.18 7.90 52.67
C ARG A 19 -32.73 7.70 53.18
N ARG A 20 -31.87 8.61 52.71
CA ARG A 20 -30.81 9.38 53.41
C ARG A 20 -29.62 8.68 54.10
N GLY A 21 -28.43 8.93 53.53
CA GLY A 21 -27.39 9.77 54.15
C GLY A 21 -26.31 9.10 55.01
N HIS A 22 -25.04 9.25 54.65
CA HIS A 22 -24.03 10.00 55.42
C HIS A 22 -22.61 9.91 54.81
N ARG A 23 -21.85 10.98 55.09
CA ARG A 23 -20.45 11.28 54.75
C ARG A 23 -19.44 10.26 55.28
N ARG A 24 -18.26 10.13 54.64
CA ARG A 24 -16.93 10.46 55.21
C ARG A 24 -15.78 10.20 54.22
N ALA A 25 -14.71 10.98 54.43
CA ALA A 25 -13.47 11.04 53.67
C ALA A 25 -12.31 10.30 54.35
N ALA A 26 -11.29 9.89 53.59
CA ALA A 26 -9.85 9.78 53.92
C ALA A 26 -9.11 9.30 52.64
N ARG A 27 -8.14 9.98 52.01
CA ARG A 27 -6.73 10.32 52.35
C ARG A 27 -5.86 9.12 52.76
N GLY A 28 -4.73 8.93 52.06
CA GLY A 28 -3.59 8.06 52.43
C GLY A 28 -2.96 7.33 51.23
N VAL A 29 -2.01 7.91 50.47
CA VAL A 29 -0.53 7.88 50.68
C VAL A 29 0.13 6.53 50.25
N ALA A 30 0.95 6.60 49.18
CA ALA A 30 2.00 5.63 48.78
C ALA A 30 3.25 5.78 49.72
N PRO A 31 4.40 5.06 49.63
CA PRO A 31 4.95 4.27 48.50
C PRO A 31 5.86 3.06 48.91
N ALA A 32 6.73 2.63 47.98
CA ALA A 32 7.98 1.82 48.08
C ALA A 32 7.88 0.36 47.58
N ARG A 33 8.39 0.06 46.38
CA ARG A 33 9.78 -0.34 46.06
C ARG A 33 10.21 -1.64 46.77
N ARG A 34 10.42 -2.71 45.98
CA ARG A 34 11.53 -3.65 46.15
C ARG A 34 11.90 -4.27 44.81
N CYS A 35 13.12 -3.98 44.38
CA CYS A 35 13.86 -4.72 43.38
C CYS A 35 14.27 -6.07 43.99
N ALA A 36 14.18 -7.14 43.22
CA ALA A 36 14.95 -8.36 43.46
C ALA A 36 15.44 -8.90 42.10
N VAL A 37 16.74 -9.10 42.03
CA VAL A 37 17.51 -9.57 40.87
C VAL A 37 18.04 -10.97 41.20
N HIS A 38 17.80 -11.92 40.27
CA HIS A 38 18.58 -13.14 39.97
C HIS A 38 18.45 -14.37 40.90
N PRO A 39 18.66 -15.62 40.38
CA PRO A 39 19.61 -15.99 39.32
C PRO A 39 19.14 -16.93 38.19
N ARG A 40 19.91 -16.88 37.09
CA ARG A 40 19.98 -17.88 36.00
C ARG A 40 20.87 -19.07 36.40
N ARG A 41 20.52 -20.27 35.94
CA ARG A 41 21.37 -21.37 35.38
C ARG A 41 20.53 -22.67 35.22
N PRO A 42 20.97 -23.71 34.49
CA PRO A 42 21.31 -23.76 33.06
C PRO A 42 20.62 -24.94 32.31
N HIS A 43 20.82 -24.98 30.99
CA HIS A 43 20.60 -26.02 29.97
C HIS A 43 20.00 -27.39 30.32
N ALA A 44 19.01 -27.80 29.52
CA ALA A 44 18.85 -29.18 29.06
C ALA A 44 18.44 -29.21 27.58
N ARG A 45 19.24 -29.94 26.78
CA ARG A 45 18.93 -30.35 25.41
C ARG A 45 17.98 -31.54 25.46
N ALA A 46 16.97 -31.56 24.59
CA ALA A 46 16.34 -32.80 24.14
C ALA A 46 16.05 -32.67 22.64
N ALA A 47 16.65 -33.57 21.87
CA ALA A 47 16.39 -33.78 20.47
C ALA A 47 15.15 -34.68 20.31
N VAL A 48 14.27 -34.34 19.36
CA VAL A 48 13.38 -35.32 18.74
C VAL A 48 13.36 -35.05 17.23
N ALA A 49 13.58 -36.13 16.50
CA ALA A 49 13.66 -36.22 15.06
C ALA A 49 12.26 -36.29 14.40
N GLY A 50 12.22 -36.00 13.10
CA GLY A 50 11.27 -36.61 12.17
C GLY A 50 10.38 -35.63 11.41
N GLY A 51 10.48 -35.66 10.08
CA GLY A 51 9.41 -35.18 9.19
C GLY A 51 9.80 -34.10 8.18
N ARG A 52 10.67 -34.41 7.21
CA ARG A 52 10.74 -33.66 5.95
C ARG A 52 9.60 -34.13 5.04
N VAL A 53 8.66 -33.24 4.73
CA VAL A 53 7.77 -33.39 3.56
C VAL A 53 8.22 -32.34 2.54
N GLY A 54 8.72 -32.82 1.40
CA GLY A 54 9.10 -32.00 0.27
C GLY A 54 7.87 -31.47 -0.44
N VAL A 55 7.85 -30.15 -0.69
CA VAL A 55 6.89 -29.54 -1.60
C VAL A 55 7.67 -29.01 -2.80
N HIS A 56 7.46 -29.67 -3.93
CA HIS A 56 7.85 -29.22 -5.25
C HIS A 56 7.24 -27.84 -5.53
N ARG A 57 8.07 -26.86 -5.89
CA ARG A 57 7.66 -25.65 -6.59
C ARG A 57 8.03 -25.80 -8.07
N PRO A 58 7.08 -25.68 -9.02
CA PRO A 58 7.42 -25.63 -10.43
C PRO A 58 7.88 -24.22 -10.82
N HIS A 59 8.85 -24.19 -11.72
CA HIS A 59 9.37 -23.00 -12.39
C HIS A 59 8.28 -22.31 -13.23
N HIS A 60 8.05 -21.02 -12.99
CA HIS A 60 7.32 -20.17 -13.92
C HIS A 60 8.24 -19.80 -15.09
N ARG A 61 7.89 -20.29 -16.27
CA ARG A 61 8.49 -19.94 -17.57
C ARG A 61 7.76 -18.70 -18.10
N VAL A 62 8.46 -17.57 -18.15
CA VAL A 62 7.99 -16.34 -18.80
C VAL A 62 8.09 -16.55 -20.31
N LEU A 63 6.94 -16.53 -20.99
CA LEU A 63 6.85 -16.45 -22.45
C LEU A 63 6.53 -15.00 -22.82
N ASP A 64 7.50 -14.38 -23.47
CA ASP A 64 7.39 -13.11 -24.20
C ASP A 64 6.43 -13.31 -25.39
N GLN A 65 5.30 -12.59 -25.40
CA GLN A 65 4.45 -12.45 -26.58
C GLN A 65 4.27 -10.96 -26.88
N ARG A 66 5.07 -10.49 -27.83
CA ARG A 66 4.90 -9.21 -28.52
C ARG A 66 3.61 -9.24 -29.34
N GLY A 67 2.63 -8.43 -28.93
CA GLY A 67 1.44 -8.14 -29.71
C GLY A 67 1.79 -7.34 -30.97
N ARG A 68 1.45 -7.89 -32.15
CA ARG A 68 1.38 -7.16 -33.41
C ARG A 68 -0.03 -6.60 -33.58
N HIS A 69 -0.14 -5.29 -33.66
CA HIS A 69 -1.29 -4.60 -34.26
C HIS A 69 -1.13 -4.56 -35.79
N GLN A 70 -2.20 -4.92 -36.52
CA GLN A 70 -2.43 -4.47 -37.90
C GLN A 70 -3.81 -3.82 -37.97
N PRO A 71 -3.96 -2.69 -38.66
CA PRO A 71 -5.20 -2.31 -39.32
C PRO A 71 -5.08 -2.58 -40.84
N GLY A 72 -6.18 -2.98 -41.47
CA GLY A 72 -6.26 -3.24 -42.90
C GLY A 72 -6.74 -2.05 -43.74
N GLY A 73 -6.31 -2.02 -45.01
CA GLY A 73 -7.23 -1.83 -46.14
C GLY A 73 -7.02 -0.67 -47.12
N ARG A 74 -6.66 -1.05 -48.38
CA ARG A 74 -6.82 -0.39 -49.71
C ARG A 74 -5.81 0.75 -50.04
N GLY A 75 -5.24 0.91 -51.24
CA GLY A 75 -5.37 0.32 -52.59
C GLY A 75 -4.12 0.70 -53.46
N PRO A 76 -4.12 0.50 -54.79
CA PRO A 76 -2.95 0.02 -55.54
C PRO A 76 -2.14 1.09 -56.32
N GLY A 77 -0.87 0.80 -56.61
CA GLY A 77 -0.02 1.64 -57.47
C GLY A 77 1.36 1.05 -57.82
N VAL A 78 1.41 0.34 -58.96
CA VAL A 78 2.47 0.21 -59.98
C VAL A 78 3.98 0.40 -59.64
N ALA A 79 4.76 -0.55 -60.16
CA ALA A 79 6.07 -0.42 -60.82
C ALA A 79 7.38 -0.78 -60.08
N ALA A 80 8.25 -1.40 -60.89
CA ALA A 80 9.71 -1.49 -60.84
C ALA A 80 10.37 -2.66 -60.08
N SER A 81 10.62 -3.71 -60.86
CA SER A 81 11.72 -4.67 -60.75
C SER A 81 13.10 -3.99 -60.61
N ARG A 82 13.96 -4.52 -59.71
CA ARG A 82 15.39 -4.78 -59.97
C ARG A 82 16.12 -5.41 -58.75
N ARG A 83 16.86 -6.50 -59.06
CA ARG A 83 18.13 -7.02 -58.47
C ARG A 83 18.06 -7.45 -56.99
N GLY A 84 18.50 -8.64 -56.55
CA GLY A 84 19.54 -9.55 -57.04
C GLY A 84 20.70 -9.59 -56.03
N GLY A 85 20.86 -10.71 -55.31
CA GLY A 85 21.96 -10.98 -54.36
C GLY A 85 21.46 -11.75 -53.12
N ALA A 86 21.47 -13.08 -53.10
CA ALA A 86 22.58 -13.96 -52.73
C ALA A 86 22.89 -13.97 -51.21
N LEU A 87 22.61 -15.08 -50.52
CA LEU A 87 23.62 -16.04 -50.03
C LEU A 87 22.96 -17.15 -49.18
N VAL A 88 23.33 -18.39 -49.51
CA VAL A 88 22.99 -19.67 -48.87
C VAL A 88 24.25 -20.19 -48.17
N GLY A 89 24.13 -20.79 -46.99
CA GLY A 89 25.22 -21.54 -46.37
C GLY A 89 24.88 -22.07 -44.97
N ASP A 90 24.41 -23.31 -44.92
CA ASP A 90 24.17 -24.14 -43.72
C ASP A 90 25.46 -24.96 -43.36
N PRO A 91 25.64 -25.46 -42.11
CA PRO A 91 26.93 -25.80 -41.51
C PRO A 91 27.23 -27.31 -41.46
N ARG A 92 28.50 -27.72 -41.31
CA ARG A 92 28.87 -29.05 -40.77
C ARG A 92 30.26 -29.12 -40.11
N ARG A 93 30.30 -29.99 -39.08
CA ARG A 93 31.43 -30.74 -38.45
C ARG A 93 32.34 -29.97 -37.46
N GLY A 94 32.79 -30.55 -36.35
CA GLY A 94 32.80 -31.96 -35.98
C GLY A 94 33.23 -32.24 -34.53
N ASP A 95 33.02 -33.52 -34.22
CA ASP A 95 33.14 -34.29 -32.99
C ASP A 95 34.60 -34.59 -32.57
N ARG A 96 34.84 -34.75 -31.26
CA ARG A 96 35.66 -35.82 -30.63
C ARG A 96 35.69 -35.68 -29.12
N GLY A 97 35.23 -36.72 -28.44
CA GLY A 97 35.25 -36.87 -26.99
C GLY A 97 36.54 -37.48 -26.41
N GLY A 98 36.49 -37.72 -25.10
CA GLY A 98 37.46 -38.49 -24.33
C GLY A 98 37.21 -38.34 -22.82
N ARG A 99 36.68 -39.40 -22.21
CA ARG A 99 36.43 -39.56 -20.76
C ARG A 99 37.71 -40.02 -20.05
N ASP A 100 37.84 -39.76 -18.76
CA ASP A 100 37.85 -40.79 -17.71
C ASP A 100 38.04 -40.20 -16.29
N LEU A 101 37.40 -40.86 -15.32
CA LEU A 101 37.26 -40.53 -13.89
C LEU A 101 38.33 -41.30 -13.03
N PRO A 102 38.16 -41.55 -11.71
CA PRO A 102 38.60 -40.71 -10.57
C PRO A 102 39.41 -41.49 -9.49
N GLY A 103 39.93 -40.82 -8.45
CA GLY A 103 40.22 -41.50 -7.15
C GLY A 103 41.30 -40.93 -6.21
N HIS A 104 40.86 -40.52 -5.01
CA HIS A 104 41.53 -40.60 -3.68
C HIS A 104 42.80 -39.75 -3.37
N PRO A 105 43.30 -39.69 -2.11
CA PRO A 105 42.66 -39.26 -0.86
C PRO A 105 43.54 -38.31 0.02
N TYR A 106 42.96 -37.83 1.13
CA TYR A 106 43.53 -37.18 2.35
C TYR A 106 45.05 -37.04 2.59
N ARG A 107 45.49 -35.83 3.02
CA ARG A 107 46.39 -35.61 4.18
C ARG A 107 46.51 -34.11 4.55
N LEU A 108 46.19 -33.74 5.79
CA LEU A 108 46.59 -32.47 6.40
C LEU A 108 47.84 -32.68 7.25
N PRO A 109 48.78 -31.72 7.31
CA PRO A 109 49.96 -31.83 8.16
C PRO A 109 49.69 -31.35 9.60
N ARG A 110 50.42 -31.98 10.52
CA ARG A 110 50.51 -31.70 11.96
C ARG A 110 51.83 -30.95 12.19
N VAL A 111 51.82 -29.83 12.91
CA VAL A 111 53.03 -29.19 13.48
C VAL A 111 52.76 -28.77 14.92
N ASP A 112 53.82 -28.81 15.70
CA ASP A 112 53.95 -29.04 17.13
C ASP A 112 53.55 -27.92 18.11
N ARG A 113 53.58 -28.33 19.39
CA ARG A 113 53.26 -27.62 20.64
C ARG A 113 54.37 -26.67 21.13
N GLY A 114 53.93 -25.65 21.87
CA GLY A 114 54.56 -25.15 23.12
C GLY A 114 54.67 -23.61 23.23
N PRO A 115 54.81 -23.02 24.44
CA PRO A 115 54.12 -23.29 25.70
C PRO A 115 53.45 -22.02 26.32
N GLU A 116 52.97 -22.18 27.55
CA GLU A 116 51.98 -21.44 28.34
C GLU A 116 52.32 -19.99 28.74
N VAL A 117 51.25 -19.17 28.95
CA VAL A 117 51.29 -17.82 29.54
C VAL A 117 50.67 -17.87 30.94
N PRO A 118 51.30 -17.33 32.00
CA PRO A 118 50.72 -17.34 33.34
C PRO A 118 49.82 -16.12 33.62
N ALA A 119 48.88 -16.35 34.53
CA ALA A 119 47.78 -15.50 34.93
C ALA A 119 48.19 -14.23 35.73
N SER A 120 47.40 -13.17 35.57
CA SER A 120 47.46 -11.96 36.43
C SER A 120 46.45 -12.04 37.59
N PRO A 121 46.83 -11.65 38.81
CA PRO A 121 45.89 -11.52 39.93
C PRO A 121 45.26 -10.11 39.99
N ARG A 122 44.02 -10.06 40.50
CA ARG A 122 43.26 -8.85 40.86
C ARG A 122 43.29 -8.66 42.38
N THR A 123 43.34 -7.40 42.84
CA THR A 123 42.56 -6.78 43.95
C THR A 123 43.12 -5.37 44.27
N PRO A 124 42.51 -4.51 45.11
CA PRO A 124 41.25 -3.77 44.90
C PRO A 124 41.36 -2.24 45.23
N LEU A 125 40.28 -1.49 44.95
CA LEU A 125 39.81 -0.22 45.55
C LEU A 125 40.81 0.90 45.92
N GLU A 126 40.62 2.12 45.39
CA GLU A 126 40.35 3.31 46.21
C GLU A 126 39.87 4.52 45.39
N CYS A 127 38.80 5.16 45.87
CA CYS A 127 38.36 6.49 45.44
C CYS A 127 39.25 7.54 46.10
N ARG A 128 39.80 8.47 45.32
CA ARG A 128 40.41 9.69 45.86
C ARG A 128 39.91 10.91 45.10
N ALA A 129 39.10 11.70 45.79
CA ALA A 129 38.80 13.07 45.41
C ALA A 129 40.09 13.90 45.56
N VAL A 130 40.47 14.65 44.51
CA VAL A 130 41.48 15.70 44.61
C VAL A 130 40.91 16.98 44.01
N SER A 131 40.90 17.99 44.86
CA SER A 131 40.48 19.37 44.70
C SER A 131 41.29 20.12 43.64
N ARG A 132 40.64 21.11 43.00
CA ARG A 132 41.26 22.20 42.23
C ARG A 132 42.35 22.92 43.06
N PRO A 133 43.34 23.54 42.39
CA PRO A 133 43.23 25.00 42.30
C PRO A 133 43.52 25.57 40.90
N SER A 134 42.87 26.70 40.69
CA SER A 134 43.07 27.70 39.65
C SER A 134 44.53 28.09 39.45
N ARG A 135 44.98 28.15 38.18
CA ARG A 135 45.98 29.12 37.74
C ARG A 135 45.58 29.71 36.39
N ILE A 136 45.27 30.99 36.48
CA ILE A 136 45.18 31.98 35.41
C ILE A 136 46.52 32.01 34.67
N ALA A 137 46.49 31.85 33.35
CA ALA A 137 47.56 32.30 32.46
C ALA A 137 46.90 32.93 31.23
N HIS A 138 47.13 34.23 31.08
CA HIS A 138 46.65 35.06 29.99
C HIS A 138 47.42 34.69 28.72
N ALA A 139 46.71 34.32 27.67
CA ALA A 139 47.21 34.38 26.30
C ALA A 139 46.13 35.07 25.45
N ALA A 140 46.36 36.35 25.21
CA ALA A 140 45.60 37.17 24.29
C ALA A 140 45.94 36.77 22.86
N ILE A 141 44.97 36.26 22.10
CA ILE A 141 44.99 36.27 20.64
C ILE A 141 43.59 36.63 20.14
N ALA A 142 43.52 37.82 19.55
CA ALA A 142 42.61 38.31 18.52
C ALA A 142 41.14 37.85 18.57
N ALA A 143 40.30 38.74 19.10
CA ALA A 143 38.88 38.81 18.81
C ALA A 143 38.66 39.07 17.30
N ALA A 144 38.39 38.01 16.54
CA ALA A 144 37.56 38.11 15.35
C ALA A 144 36.12 37.90 15.80
N ALA A 145 35.47 39.00 16.17
CA ALA A 145 34.05 39.05 16.42
C ALA A 145 33.29 38.75 15.12
N LEU A 146 33.05 37.46 14.83
CA LEU A 146 31.95 37.09 13.94
C LEU A 146 30.65 37.28 14.73
N SER A 147 30.24 38.54 14.79
CA SER A 147 28.91 38.95 15.22
C SER A 147 27.94 38.35 14.21
N VAL A 148 27.49 37.11 14.44
CA VAL A 148 26.22 36.66 13.86
C VAL A 148 25.18 37.53 14.52
N ALA A 149 24.85 38.63 13.83
CA ALA A 149 23.73 39.45 14.16
C ALA A 149 22.50 38.54 14.12
N VAL A 150 22.03 38.13 15.29
CA VAL A 150 20.63 37.75 15.47
C VAL A 150 19.85 39.05 15.28
N LEU A 151 19.64 39.42 14.03
CA LEU A 151 18.59 40.34 13.65
C LEU A 151 17.29 39.59 13.91
N ALA A 152 16.82 39.67 15.15
CA ALA A 152 15.40 39.77 15.42
C ALA A 152 14.91 41.10 14.83
N GLY A 153 14.94 41.19 13.50
CA GLY A 153 14.42 42.29 12.72
C GLY A 153 13.03 41.89 12.23
N CYS A 154 12.01 42.16 13.04
CA CYS A 154 10.67 42.39 12.50
C CYS A 154 10.77 43.63 11.59
N GLY A 155 10.86 43.44 10.27
CA GLY A 155 10.90 44.58 9.35
C GLY A 155 11.65 44.34 8.05
N GLY A 156 11.24 43.32 7.30
CA GLY A 156 11.69 43.10 5.93
C GLY A 156 10.76 42.06 5.30
N THR A 157 9.75 42.51 4.56
CA THR A 157 8.72 41.66 3.93
C THR A 157 9.23 40.91 2.69
N SER A 158 10.51 41.00 2.35
CA SER A 158 11.12 40.30 1.22
C SER A 158 11.82 39.03 1.68
N LEU A 159 11.43 37.89 1.11
CA LEU A 159 12.11 36.62 1.30
C LEU A 159 13.51 36.65 0.63
N PRO A 160 14.47 35.84 1.09
CA PRO A 160 15.75 35.69 0.41
C PRO A 160 15.60 35.21 -1.04
N ASP A 161 16.57 35.53 -1.88
CA ASP A 161 16.60 35.07 -3.27
C ASP A 161 16.50 33.54 -3.36
N GLY A 162 15.65 33.05 -4.27
CA GLY A 162 15.40 31.62 -4.46
C GLY A 162 14.47 30.99 -3.42
N VAL A 163 13.95 31.75 -2.44
CA VAL A 163 12.91 31.29 -1.50
C VAL A 163 11.54 31.68 -2.01
N MET A 164 10.70 30.68 -2.31
CA MET A 164 9.34 30.86 -2.85
C MET A 164 8.28 31.06 -1.77
N ALA A 165 8.48 30.44 -0.60
CA ALA A 165 7.66 30.68 0.58
C ALA A 165 8.47 30.45 1.86
N GLN A 166 8.02 31.00 2.97
CA GLN A 166 8.58 30.72 4.29
C GLN A 166 7.45 30.47 5.28
N VAL A 167 7.50 29.33 5.99
CA VAL A 167 6.51 28.94 6.99
C VAL A 167 7.15 29.01 8.37
N ASN A 168 6.81 30.04 9.16
CA ASN A 168 7.37 30.24 10.51
C ASN A 168 8.91 30.11 10.55
N GLY A 169 9.59 30.82 9.64
CA GLY A 169 11.05 30.80 9.51
C GLY A 169 11.63 29.57 8.79
N GLN A 170 10.79 28.68 8.24
CA GLN A 170 11.25 27.56 7.42
C GLN A 170 11.04 27.85 5.94
N ASP A 171 12.15 28.03 5.23
CA ASP A 171 12.13 28.35 3.79
C ASP A 171 11.62 27.16 2.98
N VAL A 172 10.95 27.48 1.87
CA VAL A 172 10.60 26.63 0.73
C VAL A 172 11.29 27.23 -0.49
N THR A 173 12.22 26.50 -1.10
CA THR A 173 13.04 27.03 -2.19
C THR A 173 12.43 26.75 -3.56
N GLN A 174 12.82 27.54 -4.55
CA GLN A 174 12.48 27.31 -5.96
C GLN A 174 12.93 25.92 -6.42
N ALA A 175 14.14 25.49 -6.05
CA ALA A 175 14.68 24.18 -6.41
C ALA A 175 13.79 23.03 -5.94
N GLU A 176 13.21 23.11 -4.73
CA GLU A 176 12.29 22.07 -4.24
C GLU A 176 10.97 22.04 -5.02
N VAL A 177 10.47 23.21 -5.42
CA VAL A 177 9.25 23.32 -6.23
C VAL A 177 9.50 22.75 -7.63
N ASP A 178 10.62 23.12 -8.25
CA ASP A 178 11.03 22.61 -9.56
C ASP A 178 11.25 21.10 -9.54
N GLN A 179 11.89 20.58 -8.50
CA GLN A 179 12.08 19.15 -8.31
C GLN A 179 10.73 18.42 -8.21
N ALA A 180 9.77 18.95 -7.46
CA ALA A 180 8.42 18.36 -7.37
C ALA A 180 7.69 18.38 -8.73
N ILE A 181 7.84 19.45 -9.51
CA ILE A 181 7.28 19.56 -10.87
C ILE A 181 7.96 18.56 -11.81
N ASN A 182 9.28 18.42 -11.74
CA ASN A 182 10.06 17.48 -12.56
C ASN A 182 9.67 16.02 -12.28
N GLN A 183 9.43 15.68 -11.01
CA GLN A 183 8.92 14.34 -10.64
C GLN A 183 7.54 14.09 -11.23
N GLN A 184 6.64 15.08 -11.17
CA GLN A 184 5.32 14.97 -11.79
C GLN A 184 5.42 14.82 -13.31
N LYS A 185 6.33 15.56 -13.95
CA LYS A 185 6.61 15.46 -15.39
C LYS A 185 7.03 14.05 -15.78
N GLN A 186 8.03 13.47 -15.09
CA GLN A 186 8.48 12.11 -15.34
C GLN A 186 7.35 11.09 -15.18
N ALA A 187 6.50 11.25 -14.16
CA ALA A 187 5.36 10.37 -13.95
C ALA A 187 4.31 10.46 -15.07
N MET A 188 4.05 11.66 -15.60
CA MET A 188 3.15 11.88 -16.74
C MET A 188 3.71 11.28 -18.03
N GLU A 189 5.01 11.47 -18.29
CA GLU A 189 5.69 10.92 -19.47
C GLU A 189 5.68 9.39 -19.47
N GLN A 190 5.89 8.76 -18.30
CA GLN A 190 5.77 7.30 -18.15
C GLN A 190 4.36 6.77 -18.42
N GLN A 191 3.34 7.62 -18.24
CA GLN A 191 1.95 7.30 -18.54
C GLN A 191 1.55 7.68 -19.99
N GLY A 192 2.49 8.17 -20.80
CA GLY A 192 2.23 8.64 -22.16
C GLY A 192 1.39 9.92 -22.24
N GLN A 193 1.34 10.70 -21.16
CA GLN A 193 0.62 11.97 -21.09
C GLN A 193 1.54 13.14 -21.48
N THR A 194 0.96 14.18 -22.06
CA THR A 194 1.66 15.43 -22.38
C THR A 194 1.81 16.29 -21.13
N PHE A 195 2.99 16.87 -20.94
CA PHE A 195 3.25 17.78 -19.84
C PHE A 195 2.89 19.24 -20.23
N PRO A 196 2.27 20.04 -19.35
CA PRO A 196 1.92 21.43 -19.65
C PRO A 196 3.13 22.30 -20.02
N GLU A 197 2.94 23.20 -20.99
CA GLU A 197 4.00 24.13 -21.43
C GLU A 197 4.27 25.21 -20.37
N ALA A 198 5.54 25.60 -20.21
CA ALA A 198 5.92 26.66 -19.29
C ALA A 198 5.19 27.98 -19.63
N GLY A 199 4.60 28.62 -18.62
CA GLY A 199 3.82 29.86 -18.78
C GLY A 199 2.33 29.64 -19.09
N SER A 200 1.88 28.41 -19.33
CA SER A 200 0.45 28.08 -19.40
C SER A 200 -0.22 28.18 -18.03
N GLU A 201 -1.54 28.39 -18.01
CA GLU A 201 -2.31 28.40 -16.75
C GLU A 201 -2.24 27.04 -16.04
N GLU A 202 -2.21 25.95 -16.81
CA GLU A 202 -2.02 24.58 -16.32
C GLU A 202 -0.65 24.41 -15.65
N TYR A 203 0.42 24.96 -16.23
CA TYR A 203 1.75 24.93 -15.62
C TYR A 203 1.79 25.78 -14.34
N THR A 204 1.16 26.96 -14.34
CA THR A 204 1.02 27.78 -13.13
C THR A 204 0.20 27.06 -12.04
N ALA A 205 -0.82 26.28 -12.41
CA ALA A 205 -1.55 25.44 -11.48
C ALA A 205 -0.66 24.34 -10.88
N LEU A 206 0.20 23.71 -11.68
CA LEU A 206 1.20 22.75 -11.19
C LEU A 206 2.20 23.41 -10.24
N GLN A 207 2.68 24.62 -10.54
CA GLN A 207 3.56 25.38 -9.64
C GLN A 207 2.89 25.65 -8.29
N ARG A 208 1.63 26.10 -8.31
CA ARG A 208 0.84 26.32 -7.08
C ARG A 208 0.66 25.04 -6.28
N GLN A 209 0.37 23.93 -6.95
CA GLN A 209 0.21 22.63 -6.30
C GLN A 209 1.52 22.13 -5.68
N ALA A 210 2.64 22.23 -6.40
CA ALA A 210 3.96 21.87 -5.91
C ALA A 210 4.36 22.72 -4.70
N LEU A 211 4.17 24.05 -4.79
CA LEU A 211 4.42 24.97 -3.68
C LEU A 211 3.53 24.66 -2.46
N ALA A 212 2.24 24.34 -2.69
CA ALA A 212 1.33 23.94 -1.63
C ALA A 212 1.82 22.70 -0.87
N GLY A 213 2.27 21.68 -1.61
CA GLY A 213 2.86 20.47 -1.04
C GLY A 213 4.09 20.78 -0.19
N MET A 214 5.01 21.61 -0.70
CA MET A 214 6.22 22.01 0.03
C MET A 214 5.91 22.82 1.29
N VAL A 215 4.92 23.72 1.25
CA VAL A 215 4.42 24.45 2.42
C VAL A 215 3.83 23.49 3.45
N PHE A 216 3.01 22.53 3.02
CA PHE A 216 2.41 21.55 3.92
C PHE A 216 3.47 20.66 4.61
N GLN A 217 4.55 20.30 3.91
CA GLN A 217 5.68 19.59 4.52
C GLN A 217 6.31 20.36 5.69
N ARG A 218 6.45 21.69 5.60
CA ARG A 218 6.92 22.51 6.74
C ARG A 218 5.91 22.50 7.88
N ILE A 219 4.62 22.62 7.57
CA ILE A 219 3.55 22.53 8.55
C ILE A 219 3.62 21.21 9.33
N VAL A 220 3.82 20.07 8.65
CA VAL A 220 4.00 18.77 9.30
C VAL A 220 5.16 18.77 10.29
N LEU A 221 6.33 19.31 9.91
CA LEU A 221 7.50 19.40 10.79
C LEU A 221 7.23 20.29 12.03
N LEU A 222 6.46 21.37 11.85
CA LEU A 222 6.04 22.24 12.96
C LEU A 222 5.06 21.54 13.90
N GLU A 223 4.07 20.82 13.35
CA GLU A 223 3.11 20.04 14.14
C GLU A 223 3.78 18.87 14.87
N ALA A 224 4.80 18.24 14.28
CA ALA A 224 5.60 17.21 14.94
C ALA A 224 6.36 17.78 16.14
N ARG A 225 6.91 19.00 16.03
CA ARG A 225 7.54 19.71 17.15
C ARG A 225 6.55 20.02 18.27
N GLU A 226 5.34 20.45 17.93
CA GLU A 226 4.28 20.71 18.92
C GLU A 226 3.77 19.43 19.60
N CYS A 227 3.67 18.32 18.87
CA CYS A 227 3.36 17.00 19.45
C CYS A 227 4.45 16.53 20.44
N GLY A 228 5.68 16.99 20.25
CA GLY A 228 6.82 16.72 21.12
C GLY A 228 7.49 15.37 20.85
N LYS A 229 8.27 14.90 21.84
CA LYS A 229 9.15 13.72 21.72
C LYS A 229 8.53 12.47 21.07
N PRO A 230 7.24 12.11 21.31
CA PRO A 230 6.64 10.94 20.67
C PRO A 230 6.51 11.05 19.14
N CYS A 231 6.40 12.27 18.61
CA CYS A 231 6.26 12.49 17.17
C CYS A 231 7.62 12.71 16.49
N LEU A 232 8.58 13.33 17.17
CA LEU A 232 9.86 13.71 16.57
C LEU A 232 10.74 12.52 16.15
N ALA A 233 11.31 12.59 14.95
CA ALA A 233 12.31 11.66 14.46
C ALA A 233 13.67 11.99 15.08
N THR A 234 14.42 10.94 15.49
CA THR A 234 15.79 11.13 15.94
C THR A 234 16.78 11.05 14.78
N PRO A 235 17.97 11.69 14.87
CA PRO A 235 19.01 11.56 13.83
C PRO A 235 19.36 10.09 13.52
N ALA A 236 19.38 9.24 14.55
CA ALA A 236 19.63 7.81 14.39
C ALA A 236 18.49 7.09 13.63
N GLN A 237 17.23 7.52 13.77
CA GLN A 237 16.12 6.98 12.99
C GLN A 237 16.23 7.38 11.51
N ILE A 238 16.53 8.64 11.23
CA ILE A 238 16.73 9.15 9.87
C ILE A 238 17.88 8.41 9.18
N SER A 239 19.02 8.30 9.85
CA SER A 239 20.18 7.56 9.33
C SER A 239 19.85 6.10 9.04
N ARG A 240 19.14 5.42 9.94
CA ARG A 240 18.71 4.03 9.69
C ARG A 240 17.78 3.89 8.49
N GLU A 241 16.84 4.82 8.31
CA GLU A 241 15.92 4.75 7.17
C GLU A 241 16.63 5.02 5.86
N ARG A 242 17.56 5.99 5.83
CA ARG A 242 18.41 6.25 4.67
C ARG A 242 19.22 5.01 4.29
N GLN A 243 19.81 4.32 5.27
CA GLN A 243 20.55 3.07 5.01
C GLN A 243 19.64 1.95 4.47
N LYS A 244 18.37 1.89 4.87
CA LYS A 244 17.41 0.95 4.25
C LYS A 244 17.14 1.30 2.79
N ILE A 245 16.93 2.58 2.48
CA ILE A 245 16.72 3.05 1.10
C ILE A 245 17.94 2.69 0.23
N ILE A 246 19.15 2.99 0.70
CA ILE A 246 20.40 2.64 0.02
C ILE A 246 20.47 1.12 -0.22
N LYS A 247 20.15 0.31 0.80
CA LYS A 247 20.16 -1.15 0.68
C LYS A 247 19.12 -1.68 -0.32
N GLN A 248 17.90 -1.14 -0.30
CA GLN A 248 16.77 -1.65 -1.07
C GLN A 248 16.81 -1.20 -2.53
N ASN A 249 17.13 0.07 -2.78
CA ASN A 249 17.02 0.67 -4.10
C ASN A 249 18.37 0.74 -4.82
N PHE A 250 19.47 0.70 -4.07
CA PHE A 250 20.83 0.86 -4.60
C PHE A 250 21.74 -0.32 -4.25
N SER A 251 21.17 -1.45 -3.82
CA SER A 251 21.91 -2.66 -3.43
C SER A 251 22.99 -2.44 -2.37
N GLY A 252 22.87 -1.38 -1.56
CA GLY A 252 23.86 -1.00 -0.56
C GLY A 252 24.99 -0.10 -1.08
N ASP A 253 24.97 0.27 -2.37
CA ASP A 253 25.99 1.09 -3.01
C ASP A 253 25.74 2.58 -2.74
N ALA A 254 26.58 3.16 -1.89
CA ALA A 254 26.48 4.58 -1.52
C ALA A 254 26.85 5.53 -2.67
N THR A 255 27.69 5.09 -3.61
CA THR A 255 28.07 5.90 -4.77
C THR A 255 26.88 6.02 -5.71
N ARG A 256 26.21 4.90 -6.03
CA ARG A 256 24.98 4.94 -6.86
C ARG A 256 23.88 5.78 -6.24
N PHE A 257 23.76 5.74 -4.91
CA PHE A 257 22.84 6.61 -4.20
C PHE A 257 23.21 8.08 -4.38
N LYS A 258 24.48 8.45 -4.23
CA LYS A 258 24.97 9.82 -4.44
C LYS A 258 24.76 10.29 -5.88
N ASP A 259 25.10 9.46 -6.85
CA ASP A 259 24.91 9.76 -8.29
C ASP A 259 23.42 9.99 -8.60
N PHE A 260 22.53 9.18 -8.00
CA PHE A 260 21.09 9.39 -8.11
C PHE A 260 20.65 10.72 -7.47
N LEU A 261 21.20 11.11 -6.32
CA LEU A 261 20.87 12.41 -5.73
C LEU A 261 21.31 13.55 -6.63
N GLU A 262 22.51 13.47 -7.22
CA GLU A 262 23.00 14.47 -8.18
C GLU A 262 22.12 14.54 -9.43
N GLU A 263 21.71 13.40 -9.99
CA GLU A 263 20.80 13.32 -11.14
C GLU A 263 19.42 13.90 -10.84
N GLN A 264 18.92 13.71 -9.62
CA GLN A 264 17.63 14.25 -9.17
C GLN A 264 17.73 15.66 -8.59
N GLU A 265 18.90 16.30 -8.67
CA GLU A 265 19.18 17.65 -8.13
C GLU A 265 18.84 17.76 -6.63
N LEU A 266 19.05 16.68 -5.89
CA LEU A 266 18.77 16.53 -4.46
C LEU A 266 20.04 16.61 -3.62
N THR A 267 19.95 17.25 -2.46
CA THR A 267 21.00 17.19 -1.44
C THR A 267 20.73 16.09 -0.41
N GLU A 268 21.75 15.69 0.35
CA GLU A 268 21.55 14.79 1.49
C GLU A 268 20.58 15.37 2.53
N ASP A 269 20.56 16.70 2.69
CA ASP A 269 19.66 17.37 3.62
C ASP A 269 18.20 17.33 3.15
N ASP A 270 17.96 17.38 1.84
CA ASP A 270 16.64 17.18 1.26
C ASP A 270 16.15 15.77 1.52
N VAL A 271 17.00 14.76 1.29
CA VAL A 271 16.68 13.37 1.63
C VAL A 271 16.40 13.20 3.12
N ASN A 272 17.23 13.80 3.98
CA ASN A 272 17.03 13.74 5.43
C ASN A 272 15.73 14.42 5.86
N ARG A 273 15.32 15.51 5.19
CA ARG A 273 14.04 16.19 5.40
C ARG A 273 12.86 15.32 4.96
N ILE A 274 12.93 14.74 3.76
CA ILE A 274 11.90 13.82 3.24
C ILE A 274 11.73 12.60 4.17
N ILE A 275 12.83 11.97 4.58
CA ILE A 275 12.81 10.86 5.54
C ILE A 275 12.23 11.30 6.88
N ARG A 276 12.61 12.48 7.38
CA ARG A 276 12.06 13.02 8.63
C ARG A 276 10.55 13.15 8.54
N ILE A 277 10.02 13.74 7.48
CA ILE A 277 8.58 13.89 7.24
C ILE A 277 7.91 12.51 7.20
N GLY A 278 8.48 11.55 6.45
CA GLY A 278 7.97 10.17 6.37
C GLY A 278 7.96 9.41 7.70
N ILE A 279 8.72 9.86 8.71
CA ILE A 279 8.69 9.30 10.06
C ILE A 279 7.74 10.10 10.97
N GLU A 280 7.76 11.42 10.89
CA GLU A 280 7.05 12.31 11.80
C GLU A 280 5.56 12.42 11.46
N GLU A 281 5.19 12.49 10.18
CA GLU A 281 3.80 12.60 9.75
C GLU A 281 2.92 11.43 10.21
N PRO A 282 3.32 10.15 10.03
CA PRO A 282 2.54 9.03 10.52
C PRO A 282 2.37 9.04 12.06
N ARG A 283 3.34 9.60 12.79
CA ARG A 283 3.26 9.71 14.26
C ARG A 283 2.31 10.81 14.70
N VAL A 284 2.34 11.95 14.01
CA VAL A 284 1.40 13.06 14.23
C VAL A 284 -0.02 12.58 13.93
N THR A 285 -0.25 11.97 12.77
CA THR A 285 -1.57 11.47 12.37
C THR A 285 -2.03 10.29 13.25
N ALA A 286 -1.14 9.43 13.73
CA ALA A 286 -1.48 8.41 14.73
C ALA A 286 -1.94 9.04 16.07
N ARG A 287 -1.40 10.20 16.44
CA ARG A 287 -1.86 10.95 17.63
C ARG A 287 -3.23 11.56 17.40
N VAL A 288 -3.47 12.14 16.21
CA VAL A 288 -4.76 12.72 15.78
C VAL A 288 -5.86 11.66 15.78
N THR A 289 -5.55 10.46 15.27
CA THR A 289 -6.51 9.38 15.10
C THR A 289 -6.64 8.46 16.32
N LYS A 290 -5.92 8.75 17.41
CA LYS A 290 -5.91 7.93 18.61
C LYS A 290 -7.31 7.85 19.22
N GLY A 291 -7.82 6.64 19.40
CA GLY A 291 -9.13 6.38 20.00
C GLY A 291 -10.30 6.41 19.00
N ILE A 292 -10.05 6.78 17.73
CA ILE A 292 -11.08 6.68 16.69
C ILE A 292 -11.30 5.19 16.38
N THR A 293 -12.53 4.75 16.63
CA THR A 293 -13.00 3.39 16.42
C THR A 293 -14.42 3.42 15.88
N TYR A 294 -14.80 2.34 15.19
CA TYR A 294 -16.17 2.04 14.81
C TYR A 294 -16.68 0.89 15.67
N THR A 295 -17.79 1.09 16.35
CA THR A 295 -18.34 0.11 17.30
C THR A 295 -19.22 -0.92 16.61
N ALA A 296 -19.39 -2.11 17.21
CA ALA A 296 -20.34 -3.12 16.74
C ALA A 296 -21.78 -2.56 16.61
N ALA A 297 -22.21 -1.76 17.59
CA ALA A 297 -23.52 -1.08 17.53
C ALA A 297 -23.65 -0.12 16.34
N GLN A 298 -22.56 0.53 15.91
CA GLN A 298 -22.55 1.34 14.70
C GLN A 298 -22.55 0.47 13.44
N ALA A 299 -21.86 -0.67 13.44
CA ALA A 299 -21.86 -1.62 12.33
C ALA A 299 -23.24 -2.20 12.05
N GLN A 300 -23.98 -2.57 13.10
CA GLN A 300 -25.36 -3.01 12.98
C GLN A 300 -26.26 -1.93 12.35
N LYS A 301 -26.12 -0.67 12.78
CA LYS A 301 -26.84 0.47 12.18
C LYS A 301 -26.45 0.69 10.72
N TYR A 302 -25.17 0.57 10.39
CA TYR A 302 -24.69 0.70 9.01
C TYR A 302 -25.27 -0.37 8.10
N CYS A 303 -25.32 -1.63 8.56
CA CYS A 303 -25.91 -2.71 7.77
C CYS A 303 -27.40 -2.50 7.53
N ALA A 304 -28.14 -2.08 8.57
CA ALA A 304 -29.57 -1.79 8.46
C ALA A 304 -29.87 -0.61 7.52
N ALA A 305 -28.98 0.39 7.49
CA ALA A 305 -29.12 1.56 6.62
C ALA A 305 -28.69 1.32 5.17
N ASN A 306 -27.83 0.32 4.91
CA ASN A 306 -27.24 0.07 3.59
C ASN A 306 -27.50 -1.38 3.08
N PRO A 307 -28.74 -1.89 3.07
CA PRO A 307 -29.02 -3.30 2.77
C PRO A 307 -28.56 -3.76 1.37
N GLN A 308 -28.48 -2.82 0.42
CA GLN A 308 -28.01 -3.09 -0.95
C GLN A 308 -26.52 -3.50 -0.97
N GLU A 309 -25.68 -2.94 -0.09
CA GLU A 309 -24.25 -3.31 0.02
C GLU A 309 -24.05 -4.71 0.61
N PHE A 310 -25.08 -5.24 1.27
CA PHE A 310 -25.10 -6.56 1.90
C PHE A 310 -25.99 -7.53 1.14
N THR A 311 -26.20 -7.31 -0.15
CA THR A 311 -26.90 -8.23 -1.03
C THR A 311 -25.94 -8.75 -2.07
N GLN A 312 -25.60 -10.04 -1.98
CA GLN A 312 -24.98 -10.74 -3.10
C GLN A 312 -26.07 -10.95 -4.15
N GLN A 313 -25.87 -10.37 -5.34
CA GLN A 313 -26.80 -10.56 -6.44
C GLN A 313 -26.77 -12.01 -6.93
N ALA A 314 -27.87 -12.46 -7.52
CA ALA A 314 -27.91 -13.77 -8.14
C ALA A 314 -26.88 -13.84 -9.27
N THR A 315 -26.09 -14.90 -9.31
CA THR A 315 -25.16 -15.18 -10.41
C THR A 315 -25.60 -16.44 -11.13
N ARG A 316 -25.29 -16.51 -12.43
CA ARG A 316 -25.54 -17.69 -13.26
C ARG A 316 -24.21 -18.08 -13.90
N GLU A 317 -23.78 -19.30 -13.67
CA GLU A 317 -22.67 -19.89 -14.42
C GLU A 317 -23.27 -20.73 -15.55
N ALA A 318 -22.91 -20.46 -16.80
CA ALA A 318 -23.47 -21.18 -17.93
C ALA A 318 -22.45 -22.16 -18.53
N SER A 319 -22.95 -23.30 -18.96
CA SER A 319 -22.24 -24.23 -19.82
C SER A 319 -23.06 -24.51 -21.07
N HIS A 320 -22.39 -24.75 -22.20
CA HIS A 320 -23.08 -25.07 -23.44
C HIS A 320 -22.38 -26.11 -24.32
N ILE A 321 -23.17 -26.70 -25.19
CA ILE A 321 -22.73 -27.54 -26.31
C ILE A 321 -23.19 -26.84 -27.59
N LEU A 322 -22.27 -26.50 -28.47
CA LEU A 322 -22.58 -25.94 -29.79
C LEU A 322 -22.48 -27.03 -30.86
N VAL A 323 -23.50 -27.17 -31.71
CA VAL A 323 -23.50 -28.08 -32.87
C VAL A 323 -24.11 -27.42 -34.09
N LYS A 324 -23.96 -28.05 -35.26
CA LYS A 324 -24.36 -27.44 -36.54
C LYS A 324 -25.84 -27.55 -36.84
N THR A 325 -26.50 -28.62 -36.41
CA THR A 325 -27.91 -28.89 -36.75
C THR A 325 -28.76 -29.13 -35.51
N GLU A 326 -30.07 -28.92 -35.66
CA GLU A 326 -31.05 -29.09 -34.59
C GLU A 326 -31.14 -30.56 -34.16
N GLU A 327 -31.12 -31.48 -35.13
CA GLU A 327 -31.23 -32.91 -34.89
C GLU A 327 -30.02 -33.47 -34.13
N GLU A 328 -28.84 -32.86 -34.30
CA GLU A 328 -27.68 -33.18 -33.49
C GLU A 328 -27.83 -32.66 -32.06
N ALA A 329 -28.36 -31.44 -31.90
CA ALA A 329 -28.62 -30.86 -30.59
C ALA A 329 -29.66 -31.68 -29.81
N ASP A 330 -30.75 -32.09 -30.46
CA ASP A 330 -31.79 -32.93 -29.86
C ASP A 330 -31.25 -34.27 -29.37
N ARG A 331 -30.44 -34.95 -30.20
CA ARG A 331 -29.84 -36.23 -29.83
C ARG A 331 -28.92 -36.09 -28.63
N ILE A 332 -28.06 -35.08 -28.60
CA ILE A 332 -27.15 -34.85 -27.48
C ILE A 332 -27.94 -34.48 -26.23
N ARG A 333 -28.96 -33.63 -26.35
CA ARG A 333 -29.84 -33.24 -25.25
C ARG A 333 -30.54 -34.44 -24.60
N ALA A 334 -31.05 -35.37 -25.41
CA ALA A 334 -31.70 -36.58 -24.90
C ALA A 334 -30.78 -37.48 -24.05
N MET A 335 -29.47 -37.38 -24.24
CA MET A 335 -28.45 -38.11 -23.46
C MET A 335 -27.84 -37.25 -22.34
N ALA A 336 -28.17 -35.96 -22.29
CA ALA A 336 -27.56 -35.00 -21.39
C ALA A 336 -28.22 -35.00 -20.00
N SER A 337 -27.38 -34.89 -18.99
CA SER A 337 -27.70 -34.72 -17.59
C SER A 337 -26.69 -33.75 -17.00
N THR A 338 -26.99 -33.15 -15.85
CA THR A 338 -26.04 -32.28 -15.14
C THR A 338 -24.71 -32.99 -14.84
N SER A 339 -24.72 -34.30 -14.61
CA SER A 339 -23.51 -35.08 -14.30
C SER A 339 -22.60 -35.38 -15.49
N ASN A 340 -23.12 -35.45 -16.71
CA ASN A 340 -22.34 -35.82 -17.91
C ASN A 340 -22.24 -34.69 -18.96
N PHE A 341 -22.87 -33.55 -18.72
CA PHE A 341 -22.90 -32.42 -19.65
C PHE A 341 -21.51 -31.97 -20.08
N ALA A 342 -20.56 -31.91 -19.14
CA ALA A 342 -19.19 -31.50 -19.41
C ALA A 342 -18.45 -32.47 -20.34
N ASP A 343 -18.74 -33.78 -20.24
CA ASP A 343 -18.12 -34.78 -21.10
C ASP A 343 -18.72 -34.76 -22.50
N LEU A 344 -20.06 -34.62 -22.59
CA LEU A 344 -20.75 -34.41 -23.86
C LEU A 344 -20.27 -33.13 -24.56
N ALA A 345 -20.05 -32.05 -23.81
CA ALA A 345 -19.50 -30.82 -24.36
C ALA A 345 -18.08 -31.03 -24.92
N LYS A 346 -17.19 -31.71 -24.20
CA LYS A 346 -15.84 -32.04 -24.69
C LYS A 346 -15.85 -32.91 -25.92
N GLN A 347 -16.82 -33.82 -26.04
CA GLN A 347 -16.94 -34.73 -27.16
C GLN A 347 -17.55 -34.04 -28.40
N TYR A 348 -18.70 -33.41 -28.23
CA TYR A 348 -19.56 -33.01 -29.35
C TYR A 348 -19.53 -31.51 -29.65
N SER A 349 -19.22 -30.63 -28.69
CA SER A 349 -19.28 -29.19 -28.93
C SER A 349 -18.30 -28.79 -30.04
N THR A 350 -18.72 -27.90 -30.93
CA THR A 350 -17.88 -27.30 -31.97
C THR A 350 -17.34 -25.94 -31.57
N ASP A 351 -17.66 -25.45 -30.37
CA ASP A 351 -17.11 -24.20 -29.86
C ASP A 351 -15.65 -24.41 -29.36
N PRO A 352 -14.63 -23.86 -30.04
CA PRO A 352 -13.25 -24.03 -29.62
C PRO A 352 -12.94 -23.35 -28.26
N GLY A 353 -13.72 -22.34 -27.86
CA GLY A 353 -13.49 -21.58 -26.63
C GLY A 353 -13.84 -22.35 -25.36
N SER A 354 -14.97 -23.07 -25.36
CA SER A 354 -15.49 -23.76 -24.18
C SER A 354 -15.38 -25.28 -24.24
N LYS A 355 -15.26 -25.90 -25.42
CA LYS A 355 -15.25 -27.37 -25.60
C LYS A 355 -14.28 -28.07 -24.65
N SER A 356 -13.03 -27.62 -24.62
CA SER A 356 -11.98 -28.24 -23.79
C SER A 356 -12.25 -28.13 -22.29
N GLN A 357 -13.06 -27.16 -21.87
CA GLN A 357 -13.45 -26.89 -20.49
C GLN A 357 -14.84 -27.47 -20.15
N GLY A 358 -15.35 -28.41 -20.96
CA GLY A 358 -16.65 -29.01 -20.74
C GLY A 358 -17.81 -28.06 -21.02
N GLY A 359 -17.64 -27.11 -21.95
CA GLY A 359 -18.67 -26.18 -22.36
C GLY A 359 -18.83 -24.97 -21.44
N SER A 360 -18.02 -24.85 -20.38
CA SER A 360 -18.13 -23.77 -19.40
C SER A 360 -17.82 -22.40 -20.01
N LEU A 361 -18.70 -21.44 -19.76
CA LEU A 361 -18.51 -20.01 -20.05
C LEU A 361 -18.26 -19.20 -18.76
N GLY A 362 -18.26 -19.85 -17.60
CA GLY A 362 -18.17 -19.19 -16.30
C GLY A 362 -19.42 -18.35 -15.98
N ALA A 363 -19.25 -17.35 -15.10
CA ALA A 363 -20.32 -16.45 -14.69
C ALA A 363 -20.75 -15.54 -15.85
N ILE A 364 -22.02 -15.62 -16.23
CA ILE A 364 -22.58 -14.83 -17.32
C ILE A 364 -23.26 -13.56 -16.80
N GLN A 365 -23.03 -12.45 -17.48
CA GLN A 365 -23.66 -11.16 -17.23
C GLN A 365 -24.59 -10.81 -18.39
N LYS A 366 -25.66 -10.05 -18.10
CA LYS A 366 -26.56 -9.55 -19.16
C LYS A 366 -25.81 -8.65 -20.14
N GLY A 367 -26.09 -8.81 -21.42
CA GLY A 367 -25.43 -8.10 -22.53
C GLY A 367 -24.08 -8.67 -22.95
N ALA A 368 -23.59 -9.76 -22.32
CA ALA A 368 -22.30 -10.36 -22.65
C ALA A 368 -22.41 -11.46 -23.73
N LEU A 369 -23.62 -11.97 -24.00
CA LEU A 369 -23.89 -13.09 -24.91
C LEU A 369 -24.90 -12.69 -25.99
N VAL A 370 -25.00 -13.51 -27.05
CA VAL A 370 -26.00 -13.27 -28.10
C VAL A 370 -27.43 -13.36 -27.54
N PRO A 371 -28.37 -12.53 -28.01
CA PRO A 371 -29.68 -12.35 -27.37
C PRO A 371 -30.47 -13.65 -27.18
N GLU A 372 -30.43 -14.56 -28.16
CA GLU A 372 -31.16 -15.83 -28.11
C GLU A 372 -30.59 -16.78 -27.05
N PHE A 373 -29.26 -16.87 -26.98
CA PHE A 373 -28.57 -17.66 -25.95
C PHE A 373 -28.85 -17.08 -24.56
N GLU A 374 -28.69 -15.77 -24.41
CA GLU A 374 -28.89 -15.09 -23.14
C GLU A 374 -30.33 -15.29 -22.64
N LYS A 375 -31.32 -15.06 -23.49
CA LYS A 375 -32.72 -15.25 -23.15
C LYS A 375 -32.99 -16.67 -22.64
N ALA A 376 -32.43 -17.69 -23.29
CA ALA A 376 -32.56 -19.06 -22.84
C ALA A 376 -31.82 -19.31 -21.51
N ALA A 377 -30.55 -18.93 -21.40
CA ALA A 377 -29.73 -19.14 -20.20
C ALA A 377 -30.31 -18.47 -18.94
N PHE A 378 -30.92 -17.29 -19.08
CA PHE A 378 -31.56 -16.60 -17.96
C PHE A 378 -32.98 -17.11 -17.64
N ALA A 379 -33.63 -17.84 -18.56
CA ALA A 379 -34.94 -18.46 -18.34
C ALA A 379 -34.85 -19.81 -17.60
N LEU A 380 -33.71 -20.52 -17.71
CA LEU A 380 -33.49 -21.82 -17.09
C LEU A 380 -33.47 -21.76 -15.55
N GLY A 381 -33.95 -22.83 -14.91
CA GLY A 381 -33.71 -23.15 -13.51
C GLY A 381 -32.30 -23.69 -13.26
N ASP A 382 -31.97 -23.90 -11.97
CA ASP A 382 -30.67 -24.48 -11.58
C ASP A 382 -30.53 -25.92 -12.10
N GLY A 383 -29.46 -26.18 -12.85
CA GLY A 383 -29.18 -27.48 -13.46
C GLY A 383 -30.11 -27.86 -14.61
N GLU A 384 -31.05 -27.00 -15.00
CA GLU A 384 -31.94 -27.27 -16.12
C GLU A 384 -31.16 -27.28 -17.44
N ILE A 385 -31.57 -28.14 -18.38
CA ILE A 385 -31.00 -28.26 -19.72
C ILE A 385 -32.01 -27.72 -20.72
N SER A 386 -31.63 -26.71 -21.50
CA SER A 386 -32.51 -26.06 -22.46
C SER A 386 -32.93 -27.00 -23.60
N GLU A 387 -34.04 -26.66 -24.24
CA GLU A 387 -34.28 -27.06 -25.63
C GLU A 387 -33.16 -26.51 -26.55
N PRO A 388 -32.93 -27.06 -27.75
CA PRO A 388 -31.99 -26.50 -28.71
C PRO A 388 -32.28 -25.03 -29.01
N VAL A 389 -31.29 -24.18 -28.83
CA VAL A 389 -31.38 -22.73 -29.06
C VAL A 389 -30.61 -22.37 -30.30
N LYS A 390 -31.31 -21.88 -31.33
CA LYS A 390 -30.69 -21.39 -32.56
C LYS A 390 -30.09 -20.01 -32.36
N THR A 391 -28.82 -19.85 -32.76
CA THR A 391 -28.15 -18.55 -32.85
C THR A 391 -27.46 -18.42 -34.21
N GLN A 392 -26.78 -17.30 -34.45
CA GLN A 392 -25.92 -17.13 -35.63
C GLN A 392 -24.74 -18.13 -35.71
N PHE A 393 -24.37 -18.78 -34.59
CA PHE A 393 -23.25 -19.71 -34.52
C PHE A 393 -23.64 -21.18 -34.74
N GLY A 394 -24.94 -21.49 -34.71
CA GLY A 394 -25.48 -22.84 -34.79
C GLY A 394 -26.52 -23.10 -33.71
N TRP A 395 -26.58 -24.34 -33.25
CA TRP A 395 -27.55 -24.81 -32.27
C TRP A 395 -26.87 -25.08 -30.94
N HIS A 396 -27.42 -24.51 -29.87
CA HIS A 396 -26.87 -24.58 -28.53
C HIS A 396 -27.77 -25.42 -27.62
N ILE A 397 -27.15 -26.29 -26.83
CA ILE A 397 -27.77 -26.87 -25.64
C ILE A 397 -27.12 -26.15 -24.47
N ILE A 398 -27.92 -25.60 -23.56
CA ILE A 398 -27.46 -24.75 -22.48
C ILE A 398 -27.85 -25.36 -21.16
N THR A 399 -26.96 -25.33 -20.18
CA THR A 399 -27.29 -25.55 -18.78
C THR A 399 -26.71 -24.44 -17.92
N VAL A 400 -27.36 -24.13 -16.80
CA VAL A 400 -26.90 -23.10 -15.88
C VAL A 400 -26.85 -23.59 -14.46
N LYS A 401 -25.86 -23.13 -13.72
CA LYS A 401 -25.82 -23.19 -12.27
C LYS A 401 -26.23 -21.84 -11.71
N VAL A 402 -27.37 -21.78 -11.03
CA VAL A 402 -27.91 -20.55 -10.44
C VAL A 402 -27.44 -20.45 -9.00
N SER A 403 -26.61 -19.45 -8.70
CA SER A 403 -26.38 -19.05 -7.32
C SER A 403 -27.41 -17.96 -6.98
N PRO A 404 -28.38 -18.23 -6.10
CA PRO A 404 -29.43 -17.27 -5.80
C PRO A 404 -28.87 -16.02 -5.12
N ALA A 405 -29.60 -14.91 -5.25
CA ALA A 405 -29.27 -13.73 -4.48
C ALA A 405 -29.36 -14.06 -2.98
N ARG A 406 -28.36 -13.65 -2.21
CA ARG A 406 -28.31 -13.89 -0.77
C ARG A 406 -27.96 -12.61 -0.04
N GLY A 407 -28.73 -12.30 1.01
CA GLY A 407 -28.31 -11.31 1.98
C GLY A 407 -27.08 -11.80 2.73
N ILE A 408 -26.04 -10.98 2.79
CA ILE A 408 -24.89 -11.17 3.67
C ILE A 408 -25.36 -10.72 5.07
N PRO A 409 -25.46 -11.64 6.05
CA PRO A 409 -25.86 -11.27 7.40
C PRO A 409 -24.93 -10.20 7.97
N CYS A 410 -25.49 -9.26 8.74
CA CYS A 410 -24.68 -8.20 9.36
C CYS A 410 -23.52 -8.77 10.19
N ASP A 411 -23.76 -9.86 10.91
CA ASP A 411 -22.76 -10.51 11.75
C ASP A 411 -21.56 -11.04 10.94
N GLU A 412 -21.81 -11.51 9.70
CA GLU A 412 -20.76 -11.94 8.77
C GLU A 412 -19.93 -10.74 8.25
N ALA A 413 -20.57 -9.58 8.10
CA ALA A 413 -19.94 -8.36 7.60
C ALA A 413 -19.35 -7.46 8.71
N GLU A 414 -19.69 -7.67 9.98
CA GLU A 414 -19.42 -6.74 11.07
C GLU A 414 -17.94 -6.35 11.16
N ALA A 415 -17.04 -7.34 11.16
CA ALA A 415 -15.61 -7.09 11.27
C ALA A 415 -15.05 -6.26 10.10
N ARG A 416 -15.57 -6.50 8.88
CA ARG A 416 -15.24 -5.71 7.68
C ARG A 416 -15.75 -4.27 7.84
N ILE A 417 -17.03 -4.10 8.20
CA ILE A 417 -17.64 -2.78 8.40
C ILE A 417 -16.85 -1.99 9.44
N ILE A 418 -16.54 -2.60 10.60
CA ILE A 418 -15.79 -1.94 11.67
C ILE A 418 -14.43 -1.45 11.17
N ARG A 419 -13.67 -2.31 10.49
CA ARG A 419 -12.35 -1.95 9.96
C ARG A 419 -12.45 -0.81 8.95
N ASP A 420 -13.32 -0.96 7.96
CA ASP A 420 -13.39 -0.05 6.81
C ASP A 420 -13.95 1.31 7.25
N GLN A 421 -15.00 1.33 8.07
CA GLN A 421 -15.56 2.57 8.64
C GLN A 421 -14.64 3.21 9.68
N THR A 422 -13.83 2.43 10.41
CA THR A 422 -12.77 3.01 11.26
C THR A 422 -11.73 3.72 10.40
N ALA A 423 -11.31 3.12 9.28
CA ALA A 423 -10.37 3.74 8.36
C ALA A 423 -10.92 5.04 7.75
N ILE A 424 -12.18 5.03 7.29
CA ILE A 424 -12.87 6.22 6.78
C ILE A 424 -12.89 7.34 7.84
N LYS A 425 -13.37 7.04 9.05
CA LYS A 425 -13.40 8.03 10.15
C LYS A 425 -12.02 8.57 10.51
N LYS A 426 -10.98 7.74 10.45
CA LYS A 426 -9.60 8.18 10.68
C LYS A 426 -9.12 9.12 9.58
N ASN A 427 -9.41 8.79 8.32
CA ASN A 427 -9.07 9.64 7.18
C ASN A 427 -9.79 10.99 7.25
N GLU A 428 -11.09 11.01 7.58
CA GLU A 428 -11.85 12.26 7.82
C GLU A 428 -11.24 13.11 8.93
N ALA A 429 -10.82 12.48 10.04
CA ALA A 429 -10.18 13.18 11.14
C ALA A 429 -8.81 13.76 10.74
N ILE A 430 -8.05 13.05 9.91
CA ILE A 430 -6.79 13.54 9.34
C ILE A 430 -7.07 14.73 8.42
N GLN A 431 -8.05 14.66 7.52
CA GLN A 431 -8.38 15.78 6.62
C GLN A 431 -8.78 17.04 7.40
N LYS A 432 -9.67 16.90 8.39
CA LYS A 432 -10.02 18.00 9.30
C LYS A 432 -8.82 18.56 10.06
N TRP A 433 -7.89 17.69 10.45
CA TRP A 433 -6.64 18.12 11.07
C TRP A 433 -5.77 18.91 10.07
N ARG A 434 -5.60 18.45 8.82
CA ARG A 434 -4.85 19.16 7.77
C ARG A 434 -5.41 20.55 7.53
N GLU A 435 -6.71 20.68 7.32
CA GLU A 435 -7.39 21.98 7.18
C GLU A 435 -7.12 22.91 8.37
N LYS A 436 -7.24 22.36 9.59
CA LYS A 436 -7.04 23.12 10.83
C LYS A 436 -5.59 23.63 10.93
N VAL A 437 -4.60 22.79 10.67
CA VAL A 437 -3.19 23.20 10.80
C VAL A 437 -2.79 24.14 9.67
N THR A 438 -3.28 23.94 8.46
CA THR A 438 -3.08 24.89 7.35
C THR A 438 -3.62 26.27 7.71
N LYS A 439 -4.85 26.37 8.23
CA LYS A 439 -5.42 27.64 8.68
C LYS A 439 -4.62 28.27 9.83
N LYS A 440 -4.16 27.44 10.78
CA LYS A 440 -3.34 27.88 11.91
C LYS A 440 -2.01 28.52 11.47
N TRP A 441 -1.37 27.96 10.45
CA TRP A 441 -0.06 28.42 9.98
C TRP A 441 -0.15 29.48 8.87
N ALA A 442 -1.31 29.68 8.24
CA ALA A 442 -1.49 30.62 7.13
C ALA A 442 -0.99 32.05 7.44
N SER A 443 -1.26 32.59 8.63
CA SER A 443 -0.79 33.95 9.01
C SER A 443 0.72 34.03 9.29
N LYS A 444 1.41 32.89 9.36
CA LYS A 444 2.86 32.77 9.54
C LYS A 444 3.55 32.25 8.28
N THR A 445 2.83 32.17 7.17
CA THR A 445 3.36 31.80 5.87
C THR A 445 3.46 33.05 5.01
N ILE A 446 4.66 33.30 4.49
CA ILE A 446 4.94 34.40 3.57
C ILE A 446 5.27 33.77 2.21
N TYR A 447 4.79 34.39 1.12
CA TYR A 447 5.05 33.95 -0.25
C TYR A 447 5.85 35.03 -0.99
N ALA A 448 6.81 34.63 -1.81
CA ALA A 448 7.59 35.58 -2.63
C ALA A 448 6.74 36.19 -3.74
N ASP A 449 5.82 35.40 -4.30
CA ASP A 449 4.87 35.83 -5.31
C ASP A 449 3.43 35.49 -4.88
N SER A 450 2.60 36.53 -4.72
CA SER A 450 1.18 36.37 -4.40
C SER A 450 0.38 35.66 -5.50
N SER A 451 0.81 35.69 -6.76
CA SER A 451 0.15 35.01 -7.88
C SER A 451 0.25 33.49 -7.76
N LEU A 452 1.34 33.01 -7.13
CA LEU A 452 1.61 31.61 -6.86
C LEU A 452 1.14 31.17 -5.47
N GLN A 453 0.55 32.06 -4.68
CA GLN A 453 0.00 31.69 -3.37
C GLN A 453 -1.13 30.65 -3.54
N PRO A 454 -0.95 29.42 -3.03
CA PRO A 454 -1.97 28.40 -3.12
C PRO A 454 -3.10 28.68 -2.11
N GLY A 455 -4.32 28.27 -2.47
CA GLY A 455 -5.46 28.31 -1.56
C GLY A 455 -5.23 27.39 -0.35
N THR A 456 -5.85 27.69 0.79
CA THR A 456 -5.74 26.84 1.98
C THR A 456 -6.22 25.42 1.73
N ASP A 457 -7.20 25.25 0.85
CA ASP A 457 -7.73 23.93 0.49
C ASP A 457 -6.73 23.15 -0.38
N THR A 458 -5.93 23.83 -1.22
CA THR A 458 -4.84 23.23 -1.99
C THR A 458 -3.69 22.77 -1.10
N ILE A 459 -3.40 23.50 -0.02
CA ILE A 459 -2.35 23.11 0.95
C ILE A 459 -2.83 21.96 1.85
N ALA A 460 -4.13 21.93 2.18
CA ALA A 460 -4.73 20.91 3.02
C ALA A 460 -5.11 19.62 2.26
N GLY A 461 -5.29 19.70 0.95
CA GLY A 461 -5.45 18.58 0.01
C GLY A 461 -4.17 17.79 -0.15
#